data_AF-A0AAE0NDJ0-F1
#
_entry.id   AF-A0AAE0NDJ0-F1
#
_cell.length_a   1.000
_cell.length_b   1.000
_cell.length_c   1.000
_cell.angle_alpha   90.00
_cell.angle_beta   90.00
_cell.angle_gamma   90.00
#
_symmetry.space_group_name_H-M   'P 1'
#
loop_
_entity.id
_entity.type
_entity.pdbx_description
1 polymer ?
#
loop_
_entity_poly.entity_id
_entity_poly.type
_entity_poly.pdbx_seq_one_letter_code
_entity_poly.pdbx_strand_id
1 'polypeptide(L)'
;GGGTGGSGFGGSGGFGEAGGFRGGPGFDISAAIHYRTIHGILAALAMVVLFPVGSVAMRLLPGRLALWAHGLFQLAAMCIFIAGVGLGIYLVRMVRIPGTDGNLVSVSFFSLLTNDSTKYHPIVGLVTLATLLPQPILGWLHHRRFKQVQRRQFWSYLHIFNGRIGVTVGIINGGLGLQLAGASADRKRTYIIVAAVMWTLWMLVAIVAEMRRLRSGRRAERATERRMTAGRVAKVGSGDTR
;
A
#
# COMPACT_ATOMS: atom_id res chain seq x y z
N GLY A 1 -46.21 37.53 -18.45
CA GLY A 1 -45.36 38.36 -17.57
C GLY A 1 -45.44 37.82 -16.16
N GLY A 2 -44.30 37.70 -15.49
CA GLY A 2 -44.21 37.27 -14.09
C GLY A 2 -42.86 36.63 -13.75
N GLY A 3 -41.83 37.44 -13.51
CA GLY A 3 -40.70 37.07 -12.63
C GLY A 3 -41.17 37.17 -11.16
N THR A 4 -40.43 36.81 -10.12
CA THR A 4 -38.98 36.71 -9.84
C THR A 4 -38.79 36.03 -8.47
N GLY A 5 -37.58 35.53 -8.20
CA GLY A 5 -37.03 35.33 -6.84
C GLY A 5 -36.96 33.86 -6.40
N GLY A 6 -35.90 33.33 -5.81
CA GLY A 6 -34.65 33.87 -5.30
C GLY A 6 -34.00 32.77 -4.44
N SER A 7 -32.69 32.56 -4.63
CA SER A 7 -31.69 31.86 -3.80
C SER A 7 -32.08 31.03 -2.56
N GLY A 8 -31.50 29.82 -2.46
CA GLY A 8 -31.31 29.11 -1.19
C GLY A 8 -30.22 28.01 -1.30
N PHE A 9 -29.03 28.29 -0.77
CA PHE A 9 -27.98 27.30 -0.50
C PHE A 9 -28.40 26.40 0.68
N GLY A 10 -27.99 25.12 0.67
CA GLY A 10 -27.91 24.30 1.89
C GLY A 10 -28.46 22.88 1.73
N GLY A 11 -27.60 21.94 1.32
CA GLY A 11 -27.89 20.51 1.37
C GLY A 11 -26.84 19.80 2.23
N SER A 12 -26.99 19.89 3.56
CA SER A 12 -26.23 19.11 4.53
C SER A 12 -26.41 17.61 4.28
N GLY A 13 -25.31 16.88 4.21
CA GLY A 13 -25.30 15.41 4.17
C GLY A 13 -26.00 14.84 5.41
N GLY A 14 -27.22 14.34 5.20
CA GLY A 14 -28.00 13.60 6.18
C GLY A 14 -27.76 12.11 6.02
N PHE A 15 -27.24 11.51 7.08
CA PHE A 15 -27.14 10.07 7.28
C PHE A 15 -28.53 9.47 7.55
N GLY A 16 -28.81 8.31 6.96
CA GLY A 16 -29.71 7.32 7.52
C GLY A 16 -31.09 7.25 6.88
N GLU A 17 -31.28 6.27 6.00
CA GLU A 17 -32.46 5.41 6.07
C GLU A 17 -32.18 4.10 5.33
N ALA A 18 -32.12 2.99 6.06
CA ALA A 18 -32.21 1.65 5.49
C ALA A 18 -33.28 0.92 6.32
N GLY A 19 -34.38 0.60 5.63
CA GLY A 19 -35.56 -0.06 6.19
C GLY A 19 -35.22 -1.32 6.98
N GLY A 20 -35.98 -1.52 8.05
CA GLY A 20 -35.75 -2.53 9.05
C GLY A 20 -35.84 -3.96 8.51
N PHE A 21 -34.73 -4.69 8.62
CA PHE A 21 -34.73 -6.12 8.85
C PHE A 21 -34.14 -6.35 10.24
N ARG A 22 -34.99 -6.61 11.24
CA ARG A 22 -34.53 -6.97 12.59
C ARG A 22 -33.94 -8.37 12.50
N GLY A 23 -32.61 -8.47 12.45
CA GLY A 23 -31.88 -9.72 12.58
C GLY A 23 -32.35 -10.47 13.83
N GLY A 24 -32.49 -11.79 13.72
CA GLY A 24 -32.90 -12.66 14.81
C GLY A 24 -32.00 -12.54 16.06
N PRO A 25 -32.43 -13.12 17.20
CA PRO A 25 -31.78 -12.92 18.49
C PRO A 25 -30.29 -13.27 18.41
N GLY A 26 -29.43 -12.24 18.48
CA GLY A 26 -27.97 -12.38 18.53
C GLY A 26 -27.16 -11.90 17.31
N PHE A 27 -27.77 -11.28 16.29
CA PHE A 27 -27.01 -10.67 15.17
C PHE A 27 -27.23 -9.16 15.06
N ASP A 28 -26.23 -8.38 15.49
CA ASP A 28 -26.23 -6.92 15.33
C ASP A 28 -25.66 -6.52 13.96
N ILE A 29 -26.58 -6.28 13.02
CA ILE A 29 -26.28 -5.84 11.66
C ILE A 29 -25.56 -4.48 11.67
N SER A 30 -25.93 -3.59 12.59
CA SER A 30 -25.36 -2.24 12.69
C SER A 30 -23.89 -2.30 13.09
N ALA A 31 -23.57 -3.10 14.13
CA ALA A 31 -22.20 -3.34 14.55
C ALA A 31 -21.34 -3.95 13.44
N ALA A 32 -21.85 -4.97 12.74
CA ALA A 32 -21.14 -5.61 11.63
C ALA A 32 -20.81 -4.62 10.49
N ILE A 33 -21.76 -3.75 10.12
CA ILE A 33 -21.54 -2.70 9.12
C ILE A 33 -20.51 -1.67 9.60
N HIS A 34 -20.58 -1.28 10.87
CA HIS A 34 -19.66 -0.31 11.47
C HIS A 34 -18.22 -0.81 11.46
N TYR A 35 -17.97 -2.02 11.99
CA TYR A 35 -16.65 -2.64 12.00
C TYR A 35 -16.11 -2.90 10.60
N ARG A 36 -16.96 -3.30 9.64
CA ARG A 36 -16.58 -3.45 8.23
C ARG A 36 -16.11 -2.14 7.61
N THR A 37 -16.78 -1.04 7.96
CA THR A 37 -16.41 0.29 7.48
C THR A 37 -15.06 0.72 8.05
N ILE A 38 -14.84 0.53 9.35
CA ILE A 38 -13.55 0.83 10.00
C ILE A 38 -12.44 -0.02 9.39
N HIS A 39 -12.66 -1.32 9.19
CA HIS A 39 -11.69 -2.23 8.56
C HIS A 39 -11.23 -1.68 7.20
N GLY A 40 -12.19 -1.32 6.34
CA GLY A 40 -11.92 -0.77 5.02
C GLY A 40 -11.14 0.55 5.08
N ILE A 41 -11.51 1.46 5.99
CA ILE A 41 -10.82 2.75 6.16
C ILE A 41 -9.37 2.55 6.62
N LEU A 42 -9.13 1.72 7.65
CA LEU A 42 -7.79 1.46 8.17
C LEU A 42 -6.91 0.81 7.10
N ALA A 43 -7.42 -0.20 6.40
CA ALA A 43 -6.69 -0.89 5.35
C ALA A 43 -6.36 0.05 4.17
N ALA A 44 -7.32 0.87 3.73
CA ALA A 44 -7.10 1.84 2.65
C ALA A 44 -6.08 2.92 3.07
N LEU A 45 -6.20 3.46 4.28
CA LEU A 45 -5.26 4.47 4.81
C LEU A 45 -3.83 3.92 4.85
N ALA A 46 -3.65 2.70 5.35
CA ALA A 46 -2.32 2.08 5.40
C ALA A 46 -1.76 1.81 3.99
N MET A 47 -2.52 1.13 3.13
CA MET A 47 -2.04 0.62 1.84
C MET A 47 -1.93 1.69 0.75
N VAL A 48 -2.92 2.60 0.66
CA VAL A 48 -3.00 3.59 -0.41
C VAL A 48 -2.22 4.86 -0.07
N VAL A 49 -2.09 5.19 1.22
CA VAL A 49 -1.52 6.47 1.65
C VAL A 49 -0.20 6.27 2.40
N LEU A 50 -0.23 5.67 3.60
CA LEU A 50 0.92 5.74 4.50
C LEU A 50 2.14 4.96 3.98
N PHE A 51 1.94 3.73 3.49
CA PHE A 51 3.04 2.93 2.92
C PHE A 51 3.71 3.62 1.71
N PRO A 52 2.95 4.08 0.67
CA PRO A 52 3.51 4.85 -0.44
C PRO A 52 4.22 6.14 0.01
N VAL A 53 3.60 6.95 0.86
CA VAL A 53 4.16 8.23 1.33
C VAL A 53 5.48 8.01 2.07
N GLY A 54 5.54 7.05 2.98
CA GLY A 54 6.78 6.70 3.67
C GLY A 54 7.88 6.21 2.72
N SER A 55 7.52 5.55 1.61
CA SER A 55 8.47 5.11 0.58
C SER A 55 8.98 6.26 -0.29
N VAL A 56 8.12 7.25 -0.59
CA VAL A 56 8.49 8.47 -1.31
C VAL A 56 9.40 9.36 -0.46
N ALA A 57 9.20 9.41 0.85
CA ALA A 57 10.01 10.22 1.78
C ALA A 57 11.53 9.97 1.63
N MET A 58 11.95 8.72 1.40
CA MET A 58 13.35 8.35 1.15
C MET A 58 14.00 9.05 -0.06
N ARG A 59 13.20 9.66 -0.93
CA ARG A 59 13.63 10.20 -2.23
C ARG A 59 13.49 11.70 -2.31
N LEU A 60 12.61 12.27 -1.49
CA LEU A 60 12.35 13.71 -1.46
C LEU A 60 13.07 14.41 -0.31
N LEU A 61 13.25 13.72 0.82
CA LEU A 61 13.87 14.30 2.01
C LEU A 61 15.39 14.03 2.04
N PRO A 62 16.18 14.93 2.62
CA PRO A 62 17.62 14.75 2.74
C PRO A 62 18.01 13.93 3.99
N GLY A 63 19.08 13.15 3.86
CA GLY A 63 19.85 12.61 4.98
C GLY A 63 19.05 11.79 5.99
N ARG A 64 19.29 12.04 7.29
CA ARG A 64 18.66 11.28 8.39
C ARG A 64 17.16 11.52 8.51
N LEU A 65 16.66 12.68 8.10
CA LEU A 65 15.23 13.00 8.13
C LEU A 65 14.45 12.02 7.24
N ALA A 66 14.99 11.70 6.05
CA ALA A 66 14.39 10.74 5.14
C ALA A 66 14.24 9.35 5.77
N LEU A 67 15.27 8.89 6.48
CA LEU A 67 15.29 7.60 7.18
C LEU A 67 14.24 7.54 8.30
N TRP A 68 14.17 8.58 9.13
CA TRP A 68 13.20 8.66 10.21
C TRP A 68 11.77 8.75 9.69
N ALA A 69 11.52 9.63 8.71
CA ALA A 69 10.22 9.75 8.07
C ALA A 69 9.81 8.41 7.45
N HIS A 70 10.69 7.76 6.69
CA HIS A 70 10.43 6.44 6.15
C HIS A 70 10.05 5.45 7.26
N GLY A 71 10.94 5.23 8.23
CA GLY A 71 10.71 4.28 9.32
C GLY A 71 9.41 4.53 10.09
N LEU A 72 9.12 5.78 10.42
CA LEU A 72 7.92 6.16 11.17
C LEU A 72 6.64 5.89 10.37
N PHE A 73 6.57 6.34 9.11
CA PHE A 73 5.41 6.08 8.26
C PHE A 73 5.23 4.57 8.00
N GLN A 74 6.33 3.82 7.79
CA GLN A 74 6.24 2.37 7.59
C GLN A 74 5.74 1.65 8.84
N LEU A 75 6.21 2.03 10.03
CA LEU A 75 5.77 1.40 11.29
C LEU A 75 4.31 1.76 11.60
N ALA A 76 3.93 3.02 11.45
CA ALA A 76 2.55 3.46 11.64
C ALA A 76 1.60 2.76 10.65
N ALA A 77 1.97 2.69 9.37
CA ALA A 77 1.22 1.96 8.36
C ALA A 77 1.07 0.47 8.71
N MET A 78 2.15 -0.16 9.20
CA MET A 78 2.13 -1.56 9.62
C MET A 78 1.17 -1.79 10.78
N CYS A 79 1.22 -0.97 11.84
CA CYS A 79 0.32 -1.09 12.98
C CYS A 79 -1.15 -0.91 12.55
N ILE A 80 -1.44 0.10 11.72
CA ILE A 80 -2.79 0.35 11.19
C ILE A 80 -3.26 -0.81 10.31
N PHE A 81 -2.39 -1.36 9.47
CA PHE A 81 -2.72 -2.47 8.59
C PHE A 81 -3.00 -3.75 9.39
N ILE A 82 -2.20 -4.05 10.42
CA ILE A 82 -2.44 -5.16 11.36
C ILE A 82 -3.78 -4.98 12.06
N ALA A 83 -4.11 -3.76 12.54
CA ALA A 83 -5.40 -3.48 13.15
C ALA A 83 -6.56 -3.69 12.15
N GLY A 84 -6.39 -3.24 10.91
CA GLY A 84 -7.31 -3.51 9.81
C GLY A 84 -7.53 -5.01 9.62
N VAL A 85 -6.47 -5.79 9.41
CA VAL A 85 -6.56 -7.26 9.25
C VAL A 85 -7.22 -7.92 10.45
N GLY A 86 -6.83 -7.54 11.68
CA GLY A 86 -7.43 -8.05 12.91
C GLY A 86 -8.93 -7.79 12.97
N LEU A 87 -9.38 -6.61 12.54
CA LEU A 87 -10.80 -6.30 12.47
C LEU A 87 -11.52 -7.08 11.36
N GLY A 88 -10.85 -7.35 10.24
CA GLY A 88 -11.36 -8.23 9.18
C GLY A 88 -11.58 -9.66 9.69
N ILE A 89 -10.66 -10.19 10.49
CA ILE A 89 -10.79 -11.50 11.15
C ILE A 89 -11.91 -11.49 12.20
N TYR A 90 -12.05 -10.39 12.95
CA TYR A 90 -13.11 -10.24 13.95
C TYR A 90 -14.51 -10.26 13.33
N LEU A 91 -14.69 -9.61 12.18
CA LEU A 91 -15.96 -9.61 11.43
C LEU A 91 -16.45 -11.01 11.06
N VAL A 92 -15.55 -11.97 10.86
CA VAL A 92 -15.89 -13.37 10.56
C VAL A 92 -16.74 -13.98 11.68
N ARG A 93 -16.46 -13.61 12.93
CA ARG A 93 -17.17 -14.13 14.10
C ARG A 93 -18.55 -13.49 14.26
N MET A 94 -18.80 -12.37 13.58
CA MET A 94 -20.05 -11.62 13.66
C MET A 94 -21.02 -12.00 12.56
N VAL A 95 -20.53 -12.28 11.35
CA VAL A 95 -21.39 -12.54 10.19
C VAL A 95 -21.96 -13.96 10.24
N ARG A 96 -23.29 -14.05 10.10
CA ARG A 96 -24.01 -15.30 9.80
C ARG A 96 -24.54 -15.22 8.38
N ILE A 97 -24.42 -16.30 7.62
CA ILE A 97 -24.93 -16.38 6.24
C ILE A 97 -26.04 -17.44 6.23
N PRO A 98 -27.14 -17.23 5.49
CA PRO A 98 -28.09 -18.31 5.23
C PRO A 98 -27.37 -19.50 4.59
N GLY A 99 -27.44 -20.66 5.23
CA GLY A 99 -26.98 -21.93 4.70
C GLY A 99 -27.85 -22.37 3.53
N THR A 100 -27.39 -23.40 2.84
CA THR A 100 -28.11 -24.05 1.71
C THR A 100 -29.50 -24.57 2.08
N ASP A 101 -29.76 -24.74 3.38
CA ASP A 101 -31.01 -25.16 4.00
C ASP A 101 -31.87 -23.99 4.51
N GLY A 102 -31.44 -22.74 4.29
CA GLY A 102 -32.13 -21.52 4.76
C GLY A 102 -31.82 -21.16 6.23
N ASN A 103 -31.08 -21.99 6.95
CA ASN A 103 -30.70 -21.73 8.34
C ASN A 103 -29.50 -20.79 8.44
N LEU A 104 -29.48 -19.85 9.38
CA LEU A 104 -28.32 -18.97 9.58
C LEU A 104 -27.14 -19.76 10.17
N VAL A 105 -26.05 -19.90 9.42
CA VAL A 105 -24.84 -20.59 9.84
C VAL A 105 -23.75 -19.56 10.17
N SER A 106 -23.05 -19.77 11.28
CA SER A 106 -21.88 -18.98 11.66
C SER A 106 -20.74 -19.21 10.65
N VAL A 107 -20.14 -18.14 10.14
CA VAL A 107 -19.02 -18.26 9.21
C VAL A 107 -17.77 -18.67 9.97
N SER A 108 -17.15 -19.77 9.57
CA SER A 108 -15.83 -20.15 10.10
C SER A 108 -14.72 -19.43 9.33
N PHE A 109 -13.56 -19.24 9.97
CA PHE A 109 -12.37 -18.73 9.29
C PHE A 109 -11.98 -19.61 8.09
N PHE A 110 -12.15 -20.93 8.20
CA PHE A 110 -11.90 -21.86 7.09
C PHE A 110 -12.83 -21.60 5.91
N SER A 111 -14.13 -21.36 6.17
CA SER A 111 -15.12 -21.02 5.14
C SER A 111 -14.75 -19.75 4.38
N LEU A 112 -14.13 -18.75 5.03
CA LEU A 112 -13.67 -17.57 4.33
C LEU A 112 -12.57 -17.85 3.30
N LEU A 113 -11.74 -18.87 3.53
CA LEU A 113 -10.61 -19.20 2.67
C LEU A 113 -10.97 -20.20 1.56
N THR A 114 -12.10 -20.88 1.65
CA THR A 114 -12.51 -21.92 0.69
C THR A 114 -13.64 -21.48 -0.23
N ASN A 115 -14.52 -20.57 0.19
CA ASN A 115 -15.64 -20.11 -0.64
C ASN A 115 -15.18 -19.25 -1.82
N ASP A 116 -15.58 -19.61 -3.04
CA ASP A 116 -15.17 -18.93 -4.27
C ASP A 116 -15.55 -17.45 -4.32
N SER A 117 -16.69 -17.09 -3.72
CA SER A 117 -17.20 -15.72 -3.68
C SER A 117 -16.46 -14.83 -2.66
N THR A 118 -15.78 -15.41 -1.68
CA THR A 118 -15.17 -14.64 -0.57
C THR A 118 -13.68 -14.81 -0.43
N LYS A 119 -13.07 -15.87 -0.97
CA LYS A 119 -11.69 -16.28 -0.64
C LYS A 119 -10.59 -15.33 -1.08
N TYR A 120 -10.78 -14.62 -2.19
CA TYR A 120 -9.72 -13.82 -2.79
C TYR A 120 -9.24 -12.67 -1.89
N HIS A 121 -10.15 -11.85 -1.37
CA HIS A 121 -9.81 -10.72 -0.52
C HIS A 121 -9.06 -11.10 0.80
N PRO A 122 -9.56 -12.04 1.64
CA PRO A 122 -8.88 -12.43 2.86
C PRO A 122 -7.58 -13.18 2.60
N ILE A 123 -7.50 -14.09 1.60
CA ILE A 123 -6.24 -14.78 1.26
C ILE A 123 -5.19 -13.77 0.83
N VAL A 124 -5.50 -12.92 -0.15
CA VAL A 124 -4.56 -11.92 -0.67
C VAL A 124 -4.16 -10.93 0.43
N GLY A 125 -5.09 -10.52 1.29
CA GLY A 125 -4.81 -9.66 2.44
C GLY A 125 -3.85 -10.29 3.44
N LEU A 126 -4.06 -11.55 3.82
CA LEU A 126 -3.19 -12.27 4.75
C LEU A 126 -1.81 -12.53 4.16
N VAL A 127 -1.73 -12.91 2.88
CA VAL A 127 -0.44 -13.06 2.18
C VAL A 127 0.29 -11.72 2.09
N THR A 128 -0.42 -10.63 1.82
CA THR A 128 0.15 -9.28 1.83
C THR A 128 0.70 -8.92 3.21
N LEU A 129 -0.04 -9.19 4.28
CA LEU A 129 0.45 -8.98 5.64
C LEU A 129 1.70 -9.84 5.91
N ALA A 130 1.65 -11.13 5.62
CA ALA A 130 2.76 -12.06 5.88
C ALA A 130 4.04 -11.64 5.14
N THR A 131 3.92 -11.13 3.91
CA THR A 131 5.08 -10.66 3.12
C THR A 131 5.57 -9.28 3.56
N LEU A 132 4.71 -8.40 4.06
CA LEU A 132 5.10 -7.07 4.55
C LEU A 132 5.60 -7.10 6.00
N LEU A 133 5.14 -8.02 6.83
CA LEU A 133 5.53 -8.14 8.25
C LEU A 133 7.05 -8.23 8.49
N PRO A 134 7.85 -8.98 7.71
CA PRO A 134 9.31 -8.99 7.87
C PRO A 134 10.01 -7.74 7.31
N GLN A 135 9.30 -6.83 6.63
CA GLN A 135 9.91 -5.65 5.99
C GLN A 135 10.67 -4.73 6.93
N PRO A 136 10.28 -4.48 8.20
CA PRO A 136 11.08 -3.68 9.11
C PRO A 136 12.47 -4.29 9.36
N ILE A 137 12.54 -5.63 9.50
CA ILE A 137 13.81 -6.36 9.69
C ILE A 137 14.64 -6.30 8.41
N LEU A 138 14.04 -6.58 7.26
CA LEU A 138 14.70 -6.51 5.95
C LEU A 138 15.19 -5.09 5.64
N GLY A 139 14.40 -4.08 6.03
CA GLY A 139 14.72 -2.67 5.92
C GLY A 139 15.93 -2.32 6.78
N TRP A 140 15.94 -2.71 8.06
CA TRP A 140 17.10 -2.49 8.92
C TRP A 140 18.37 -3.16 8.37
N LEU A 141 18.29 -4.42 7.92
CA LEU A 141 19.40 -5.13 7.28
C LEU A 141 19.88 -4.41 6.02
N HIS A 142 18.95 -4.00 5.15
CA HIS A 142 19.24 -3.22 3.94
C HIS A 142 20.02 -1.95 4.27
N HIS A 143 19.52 -1.14 5.20
CA HIS A 143 20.13 0.14 5.55
C HIS A 143 21.51 -0.03 6.21
N ARG A 144 21.65 -0.99 7.15
CA ARG A 144 22.92 -1.28 7.81
C ARG A 144 23.99 -1.71 6.81
N ARG A 145 23.67 -2.65 5.92
CA ARG A 145 24.60 -3.15 4.90
C ARG A 145 24.87 -2.11 3.82
N PHE A 146 23.87 -1.34 3.40
CA PHE A 146 24.06 -0.26 2.42
C PHE A 146 25.01 0.82 2.95
N LYS A 147 24.90 1.18 4.24
CA LYS A 147 25.83 2.14 4.87
C LYS A 147 27.28 1.64 4.87
N GLN A 148 27.49 0.33 5.06
CA GLN A 148 28.82 -0.28 5.09
C GLN A 148 29.46 -0.39 3.70
N VAL A 149 28.69 -0.86 2.71
CA VAL A 149 29.25 -1.27 1.41
C VAL A 149 28.97 -0.25 0.30
N GLN A 150 28.05 0.69 0.51
CA GLN A 150 27.60 1.71 -0.47
C GLN A 150 27.09 1.14 -1.81
N ARG A 151 26.79 -0.16 -1.85
CA ARG A 151 26.16 -0.88 -2.98
C ARG A 151 24.95 -1.67 -2.52
N ARG A 152 24.03 -1.94 -3.46
CA ARG A 152 22.89 -2.82 -3.19
C ARG A 152 23.39 -4.24 -2.96
N GLN A 153 22.85 -4.87 -1.94
CA GLN A 153 23.10 -6.25 -1.57
C GLN A 153 21.80 -7.03 -1.75
N PHE A 154 21.85 -8.36 -1.61
CA PHE A 154 20.66 -9.23 -1.69
C PHE A 154 19.47 -8.70 -0.85
N TRP A 155 19.72 -8.32 0.42
CA TRP A 155 18.72 -7.73 1.31
C TRP A 155 18.09 -6.43 0.79
N SER A 156 18.82 -5.68 -0.03
CA SER A 156 18.30 -4.45 -0.66
C SER A 156 17.23 -4.77 -1.68
N TYR A 157 17.46 -5.81 -2.48
CA TYR A 157 16.49 -6.23 -3.49
C TYR A 157 15.27 -6.86 -2.84
N LEU A 158 15.47 -7.73 -1.83
CA LEU A 158 14.35 -8.28 -1.05
C LEU A 158 13.49 -7.19 -0.43
N HIS A 159 14.08 -6.20 0.26
CA HIS A 159 13.31 -5.12 0.86
C HIS A 159 12.57 -4.27 -0.19
N ILE A 160 13.28 -3.81 -1.22
CA ILE A 160 12.72 -2.87 -2.20
C ILE A 160 11.65 -3.54 -3.08
N PHE A 161 11.93 -4.72 -3.64
CA PHE A 161 10.98 -5.38 -4.55
C PHE A 161 9.79 -5.97 -3.81
N ASN A 162 10.02 -6.63 -2.67
CA ASN A 162 8.90 -7.16 -1.88
C ASN A 162 8.00 -6.02 -1.38
N GLY A 163 8.57 -4.91 -0.91
CA GLY A 163 7.78 -3.73 -0.54
C GLY A 163 6.94 -3.20 -1.71
N ARG A 164 7.52 -3.12 -2.92
CA ARG A 164 6.78 -2.64 -4.11
C ARG A 164 5.64 -3.57 -4.52
N ILE A 165 5.92 -4.87 -4.56
CA ILE A 165 4.94 -5.89 -4.95
C ILE A 165 3.85 -5.97 -3.87
N GLY A 166 4.22 -6.10 -2.60
CA GLY A 166 3.28 -6.21 -1.49
C GLY A 166 2.35 -5.00 -1.37
N VAL A 167 2.88 -3.78 -1.51
CA VAL A 167 2.02 -2.57 -1.49
C VAL A 167 1.07 -2.53 -2.67
N THR A 168 1.53 -2.89 -3.88
CA THR A 168 0.68 -2.95 -5.07
C THR A 168 -0.44 -3.99 -4.92
N VAL A 169 -0.09 -5.19 -4.48
CA VAL A 169 -1.04 -6.28 -4.24
C VAL A 169 -2.05 -5.88 -3.16
N GLY A 170 -1.63 -5.22 -2.08
CA GLY A 170 -2.55 -4.77 -1.05
C GLY A 170 -3.49 -3.65 -1.49
N ILE A 171 -3.06 -2.77 -2.41
CA ILE A 171 -3.96 -1.79 -3.05
C ILE A 171 -5.02 -2.51 -3.91
N ILE A 172 -4.61 -3.49 -4.73
CA ILE A 172 -5.56 -4.31 -5.49
C ILE A 172 -6.53 -5.03 -4.54
N ASN A 173 -6.01 -5.53 -3.42
CA ASN A 173 -6.80 -6.22 -2.41
C ASN A 173 -7.88 -5.33 -1.78
N GLY A 174 -7.62 -4.03 -1.60
CA GLY A 174 -8.64 -3.10 -1.12
C GLY A 174 -9.81 -2.96 -2.11
N GLY A 175 -9.53 -3.00 -3.42
CA GLY A 175 -10.56 -3.07 -4.46
C GLY A 175 -11.40 -4.35 -4.38
N LEU A 176 -10.74 -5.50 -4.19
CA LEU A 176 -11.42 -6.78 -3.95
C LEU A 176 -12.30 -6.74 -2.70
N GLY A 177 -11.83 -6.07 -1.64
CA GLY A 177 -12.60 -5.87 -0.40
C GLY A 177 -13.87 -5.05 -0.62
N LEU A 178 -13.81 -3.98 -1.42
CA LEU A 178 -14.99 -3.20 -1.79
C LEU A 178 -15.98 -3.98 -2.67
N GLN A 179 -15.47 -4.85 -3.54
CA GLN A 179 -16.29 -5.76 -4.34
C GLN A 179 -17.01 -6.76 -3.43
N LEU A 180 -16.29 -7.42 -2.54
CA LEU A 180 -16.82 -8.37 -1.55
C LEU A 180 -17.84 -7.70 -0.61
N ALA A 181 -17.61 -6.45 -0.24
CA ALA A 181 -18.52 -5.68 0.60
C ALA A 181 -19.82 -5.25 -0.12
N GLY A 182 -19.98 -5.54 -1.42
CA GLY A 182 -21.13 -5.06 -2.19
C GLY A 182 -21.20 -3.53 -2.21
N ALA A 183 -20.06 -2.83 -2.16
CA ALA A 183 -20.04 -1.38 -2.11
C ALA A 183 -20.71 -0.76 -3.35
N SER A 184 -21.32 0.41 -3.18
CA SER A 184 -21.93 1.15 -4.29
C SER A 184 -20.92 1.46 -5.40
N ALA A 185 -21.42 1.63 -6.63
CA ALA A 185 -20.58 1.98 -7.77
C ALA A 185 -19.74 3.23 -7.51
N ASP A 186 -20.32 4.24 -6.84
CA ASP A 186 -19.61 5.47 -6.48
C ASP A 186 -18.42 5.20 -5.56
N ARG A 187 -18.60 4.42 -4.50
CA ARG A 187 -17.51 4.10 -3.56
C ARG A 187 -16.37 3.34 -4.25
N LYS A 188 -16.72 2.38 -5.12
CA LYS A 188 -15.75 1.64 -5.93
C LYS A 188 -14.99 2.56 -6.87
N ARG A 189 -15.68 3.45 -7.59
CA ARG A 189 -15.08 4.45 -8.49
C ARG A 189 -14.13 5.38 -7.75
N THR A 190 -14.57 5.97 -6.64
CA THR A 190 -13.73 6.87 -5.82
C THR A 190 -12.47 6.16 -5.35
N TYR A 191 -12.59 4.93 -4.85
CA TYR A 191 -11.43 4.15 -4.43
C TYR A 191 -10.45 3.92 -5.58
N ILE A 192 -10.93 3.44 -6.73
CA ILE A 192 -10.09 3.14 -7.90
C ILE A 192 -9.35 4.39 -8.38
N ILE A 193 -10.03 5.54 -8.48
CA ILE A 193 -9.42 6.80 -8.92
C ILE A 193 -8.31 7.22 -7.96
N VAL A 194 -8.60 7.27 -6.66
CA VAL A 194 -7.62 7.68 -5.65
C VAL A 194 -6.44 6.71 -5.60
N ALA A 195 -6.71 5.40 -5.59
CA ALA A 195 -5.70 4.37 -5.56
C ALA A 195 -4.80 4.41 -6.81
N ALA A 196 -5.38 4.57 -8.00
CA ALA A 196 -4.63 4.64 -9.24
C ALA A 196 -3.72 5.87 -9.29
N VAL A 197 -4.22 7.04 -8.88
CA VAL A 197 -3.41 8.28 -8.80
C VAL A 197 -2.26 8.10 -7.82
N MET A 198 -2.55 7.66 -6.59
CA MET A 198 -1.53 7.48 -5.55
C MET A 198 -0.48 6.44 -5.94
N TRP A 199 -0.91 5.30 -6.48
CA TRP A 199 -0.01 4.26 -6.96
C TRP A 199 0.88 4.76 -8.10
N THR A 200 0.30 5.48 -9.06
CA THR A 200 1.03 6.03 -10.21
C THR A 200 2.09 7.03 -9.75
N LEU A 201 1.73 7.98 -8.87
CA LEU A 201 2.68 8.95 -8.34
C LEU A 201 3.82 8.26 -7.60
N TRP A 202 3.51 7.33 -6.70
CA TRP A 202 4.52 6.59 -5.95
C TRP A 202 5.42 5.76 -6.86
N MET A 203 4.87 5.03 -7.83
CA MET A 203 5.63 4.19 -8.75
C MET A 203 6.44 4.99 -9.77
N LEU A 204 5.96 6.17 -10.17
CA LEU A 204 6.73 7.09 -11.02
C LEU A 204 7.96 7.60 -10.29
N VAL A 205 7.79 8.12 -9.07
CA VAL A 205 8.91 8.54 -8.19
C VAL A 205 9.82 7.34 -7.90
N ALA A 206 9.19 6.17 -7.65
CA ALA A 206 9.63 4.79 -7.80
C ALA A 206 10.80 4.53 -8.77
N ILE A 207 10.47 4.77 -10.02
CA ILE A 207 11.26 4.40 -11.20
C ILE A 207 12.23 5.54 -11.54
N VAL A 208 11.79 6.79 -11.49
CA VAL A 208 12.63 7.95 -11.81
C VAL A 208 13.84 8.03 -10.90
N ALA A 209 13.70 7.80 -9.59
CA ALA A 209 14.85 7.83 -8.69
C ALA A 209 15.84 6.68 -8.96
N GLU A 210 15.33 5.50 -9.36
CA GLU A 210 16.16 4.37 -9.77
C GLU A 210 16.97 4.72 -11.03
N MET A 211 16.30 5.27 -12.04
CA MET A 211 16.92 5.69 -13.28
C MET A 211 17.98 6.77 -13.05
N ARG A 212 17.70 7.76 -12.20
CA ARG A 212 18.67 8.81 -11.82
C ARG A 212 19.90 8.20 -11.17
N ARG A 213 19.73 7.27 -10.22
CA ARG A 213 20.83 6.56 -9.56
C ARG A 213 21.71 5.79 -10.54
N LEU A 214 21.10 5.02 -11.46
CA LEU A 214 21.84 4.25 -12.46
C LEU A 214 22.59 5.14 -13.45
N ARG A 215 22.00 6.28 -13.85
CA ARG A 215 22.67 7.26 -14.72
C ARG A 215 23.86 7.92 -14.03
N SER A 216 23.75 8.29 -12.76
CA SER A 216 24.86 8.86 -12.00
C SER A 216 26.02 7.87 -11.86
N GLY A 217 25.74 6.59 -11.60
CA GLY A 217 26.77 5.54 -11.55
C GLY A 217 27.53 5.39 -12.88
N ARG A 218 26.80 5.27 -14.00
CA ARG A 218 27.41 5.17 -15.34
C ARG A 218 28.21 6.41 -15.73
N ARG A 219 27.79 7.61 -15.32
CA ARG A 219 28.55 8.85 -15.54
C ARG A 219 29.87 8.84 -14.77
N ALA A 220 29.88 8.36 -13.53
CA ALA A 220 31.08 8.26 -12.71
C ALA A 220 32.09 7.23 -13.25
N GLU A 221 31.60 6.09 -13.72
CA GLU A 221 32.40 5.05 -14.38
C GLU A 221 33.08 5.59 -15.65
N ARG A 222 32.30 6.18 -16.56
CA ARG A 222 32.83 6.81 -17.78
C ARG A 222 33.83 7.93 -17.49
N ALA A 223 33.63 8.70 -16.41
CA ALA A 223 34.58 9.74 -16.00
C ALA A 223 35.90 9.14 -15.51
N THR A 224 35.84 8.00 -14.79
CA THR A 224 37.01 7.25 -14.34
C THR A 224 37.79 6.66 -15.51
N GLU A 225 37.10 6.02 -16.46
CA GLU A 225 37.70 5.47 -17.69
C GLU A 225 38.41 6.55 -18.52
N ARG A 226 37.77 7.71 -18.71
CA ARG A 226 38.37 8.86 -19.41
C ARG A 226 39.63 9.37 -18.71
N ARG A 227 39.67 9.37 -17.37
CA ARG A 227 40.87 9.76 -16.61
C ARG A 227 42.01 8.73 -16.76
N MET A 228 41.69 7.45 -16.69
CA MET A 228 42.68 6.37 -16.86
C MET A 228 43.29 6.35 -18.27
N THR A 229 42.45 6.54 -19.29
CA THR A 229 42.91 6.63 -20.69
C THR A 229 43.78 7.86 -20.92
N ALA A 230 43.37 9.05 -20.45
CA ALA A 230 44.19 10.26 -20.55
C ALA A 230 45.55 10.13 -19.85
N GLY A 231 45.59 9.53 -18.65
CA GLY A 231 46.84 9.28 -17.93
C GLY A 231 47.78 8.29 -18.64
N ARG A 232 47.23 7.25 -19.29
CA ARG A 232 48.00 6.29 -20.08
C ARG A 232 48.61 6.95 -21.33
N VAL A 233 47.85 7.79 -22.03
CA VAL A 233 48.35 8.54 -23.19
C VAL A 233 49.48 9.49 -22.79
N ALA A 234 49.34 10.22 -21.69
CA ALA A 234 50.39 11.11 -21.19
C ALA A 234 51.69 10.37 -20.84
N LYS A 235 51.59 9.17 -20.24
CA LYS A 235 52.75 8.34 -19.88
C LYS A 235 53.49 7.79 -21.11
N VAL A 236 52.76 7.43 -22.18
CA VAL A 236 53.37 6.96 -23.43
C VAL A 236 54.07 8.10 -24.17
N GLY A 237 53.43 9.28 -24.27
CA GLY A 237 54.04 10.44 -24.93
C GLY A 237 55.29 11.01 -24.22
N SER A 238 55.43 10.78 -22.91
CA SER A 238 56.62 11.14 -22.13
C SER A 238 57.78 10.13 -22.25
N GLY A 239 57.52 8.93 -22.76
CA GLY A 239 58.54 7.87 -22.90
C GLY A 239 59.39 7.98 -24.17
N ASP A 240 58.90 8.72 -25.17
CA ASP A 240 59.54 8.88 -26.49
C ASP A 240 60.47 10.10 -26.60
N THR A 241 60.68 10.84 -25.50
CA THR A 241 61.54 12.05 -25.46
C THR A 241 62.89 11.81 -24.76
N ARG A 242 63.46 10.59 -24.83
CA ARG A 242 64.82 10.31 -24.35
C ARG A 242 65.72 9.78 -25.45
#